data_AF-A0A5C4SXA0-F1
#
_entry.id   AF-A0A5C4SXA0-F1
#
_cell.length_a   1.000
_cell.length_b   1.000
_cell.length_c   1.000
_cell.angle_alpha   90.00
_cell.angle_beta   90.00
_cell.angle_gamma   90.00
#
_symmetry.space_group_name_H-M   'P 1'
#
loop_
_entity.id
_entity.type
_entity.pdbx_description
1 polymer ?
#
loop_
_entity_poly.entity_id
_entity_poly.type
_entity_poly.pdbx_seq_one_letter_code
_entity_poly.pdbx_strand_id
1 'polypeptide(L)'
;MQRYITPGTVMRNRFRHRPAPAWRLAILCFRDYTGSQILVEAFGATPVGYKVLYGMEEFDGAPIVYEAELAGGKVGIVTRCNWGGPQAAILVEELAELGVEWIIGYGAAGSIDKRIAKGKQLIASRTLLSDGTSRAYRKDEPYLECDAGFLRTALEAVEANGLTGDVRETTAATIDALYRETKELVEELRSAGAEIVNMETSALYAVSRVCGIKSVWIGFVSDCLVDDDWDDWHVNLSELAATTSRICLEVARRTLDQ
;
A
#
# COMPACT_ATOMS: atom_id res chain seq x y z
N MET A 1 26.12 -5.87 -6.71
CA MET A 1 26.39 -4.83 -7.72
C MET A 1 26.53 -3.49 -7.00
N GLN A 2 27.54 -2.68 -7.33
CA GLN A 2 27.72 -1.36 -6.71
C GLN A 2 26.63 -0.40 -7.21
N ARG A 3 25.96 0.33 -6.29
CA ARG A 3 24.93 1.32 -6.62
C ARG A 3 25.51 2.74 -6.51
N TYR A 4 25.14 3.64 -7.43
CA TYR A 4 25.55 5.06 -7.36
C TYR A 4 24.87 5.81 -6.21
N ILE A 5 23.62 5.44 -5.90
CA ILE A 5 22.82 5.96 -4.79
C ILE A 5 22.28 4.79 -3.98
N THR A 6 22.24 4.94 -2.66
CA THR A 6 21.65 3.95 -1.74
C THR A 6 20.72 4.66 -0.77
N PRO A 7 19.67 3.96 -0.26
CA PRO A 7 18.80 4.49 0.79
C PRO A 7 19.59 5.03 1.97
N GLY A 8 20.58 4.28 2.48
CA GLY A 8 21.46 4.74 3.56
C GLY A 8 22.25 6.01 3.27
N THR A 9 22.73 6.22 2.05
CA THR A 9 23.36 7.50 1.69
C THR A 9 22.36 8.65 1.73
N VAL A 10 21.14 8.44 1.23
CA VAL A 10 20.07 9.45 1.24
C VAL A 10 19.64 9.77 2.67
N MET A 11 19.37 8.75 3.48
CA MET A 11 18.89 8.91 4.86
C MET A 11 19.94 9.50 5.79
N ARG A 12 21.20 9.08 5.71
CA ARG A 12 22.28 9.72 6.50
C ARG A 12 22.41 11.22 6.21
N ASN A 13 22.23 11.63 4.95
CA ASN A 13 22.27 13.06 4.60
C ASN A 13 21.00 13.78 5.07
N ARG A 14 19.84 13.14 4.95
CA ARG A 14 18.54 13.67 5.40
C ARG A 14 18.51 14.00 6.89
N PHE A 15 19.00 13.08 7.72
CA PHE A 15 18.96 13.17 9.18
C PHE A 15 20.27 13.66 9.81
N ARG A 16 21.16 14.29 9.01
CA ARG A 16 22.43 14.82 9.52
C ARG A 16 22.26 15.86 10.64
N HIS A 17 21.19 16.64 10.58
CA HIS A 17 20.94 17.78 11.48
C HIS A 17 19.58 17.72 12.17
N ARG A 18 18.89 16.58 12.10
CA ARG A 18 17.56 16.37 12.68
C ARG A 18 17.41 14.89 13.07
N PRO A 19 16.66 14.56 14.12
CA PRO A 19 16.47 13.16 14.51
C PRO A 19 15.76 12.38 13.39
N ALA A 20 16.17 11.12 13.19
CA ALA A 20 15.38 10.19 12.38
C ALA A 20 14.15 9.74 13.17
N PRO A 21 12.99 9.55 12.52
CA PRO A 21 11.85 8.93 13.17
C PRO A 21 12.17 7.47 13.54
N ALA A 22 11.49 6.95 14.56
CA ALA A 22 11.65 5.58 15.04
C ALA A 22 10.32 4.83 14.88
N TRP A 23 10.01 4.42 13.65
CA TRP A 23 8.79 3.68 13.33
C TRP A 23 9.09 2.20 13.17
N ARG A 24 8.31 1.35 13.83
CA ARG A 24 8.34 -0.10 13.57
C ARG A 24 7.41 -0.47 12.41
N LEU A 25 6.30 0.24 12.27
CA LEU A 25 5.30 0.06 11.22
C LEU A 25 5.09 1.36 10.44
N ALA A 26 4.94 1.26 9.13
CA ALA A 26 4.57 2.38 8.28
C ALA A 26 3.36 2.06 7.40
N ILE A 27 2.60 3.09 7.03
CA ILE A 27 1.48 3.01 6.09
C ILE A 27 1.78 3.89 4.89
N LEU A 28 1.74 3.30 3.69
CA LEU A 28 1.84 4.00 2.42
C LEU A 28 0.43 4.18 1.84
N CYS A 29 -0.09 5.41 1.89
CA CYS A 29 -1.44 5.74 1.45
C CYS A 29 -1.45 6.30 0.04
N PHE A 30 -1.81 5.46 -0.93
CA PHE A 30 -1.91 5.76 -2.36
C PHE A 30 -3.27 6.38 -2.72
N ARG A 31 -3.77 7.27 -1.86
CA ARG A 31 -5.06 7.94 -2.02
C ARG A 31 -4.91 9.45 -2.00
N ASP A 32 -5.95 10.10 -2.50
CA ASP A 32 -6.06 11.55 -2.54
C ASP A 32 -6.06 12.18 -1.13
N TYR A 33 -6.21 13.50 -1.10
CA TYR A 33 -6.24 14.25 0.15
C TYR A 33 -7.34 13.74 1.10
N THR A 34 -8.55 13.52 0.61
CA THR A 34 -9.69 13.09 1.42
C THR A 34 -9.45 11.72 2.05
N GLY A 35 -9.08 10.70 1.26
CA GLY A 35 -8.76 9.38 1.80
C GLY A 35 -7.57 9.41 2.77
N SER A 36 -6.58 10.24 2.48
CA SER A 36 -5.43 10.45 3.38
C SER A 36 -5.82 11.07 4.72
N GLN A 37 -6.70 12.08 4.74
CA GLN A 37 -7.12 12.72 5.98
C GLN A 37 -7.96 11.77 6.85
N ILE A 38 -8.84 10.97 6.23
CA ILE A 38 -9.62 9.95 6.96
C ILE A 38 -8.69 8.95 7.67
N LEU A 39 -7.61 8.53 7.00
CA LEU A 39 -6.60 7.67 7.61
C LEU A 39 -5.86 8.35 8.76
N VAL A 40 -5.42 9.59 8.56
CA VAL A 40 -4.72 10.40 9.59
C VAL A 40 -5.60 10.58 10.83
N GLU A 41 -6.87 10.93 10.63
CA GLU A 41 -7.87 11.11 11.71
C GLU A 41 -8.13 9.79 12.45
N ALA A 42 -8.28 8.67 11.72
CA ALA A 42 -8.50 7.37 12.33
C ALA A 42 -7.36 6.95 13.27
N PHE A 43 -6.12 7.32 12.94
CA PHE A 43 -4.95 7.06 13.78
C PHE A 43 -4.68 8.14 14.84
N GLY A 44 -5.41 9.26 14.82
CA GLY A 44 -5.07 10.43 15.63
C GLY A 44 -3.66 10.96 15.34
N ALA A 45 -3.19 10.82 14.10
CA ALA A 45 -1.81 11.08 13.72
C ALA A 45 -1.54 12.59 13.61
N THR A 46 -0.33 13.00 13.97
CA THR A 46 0.13 14.40 13.87
C THR A 46 1.24 14.55 12.84
N PRO A 47 1.34 15.68 12.12
CA PRO A 47 2.43 15.90 11.18
C PRO A 47 3.80 15.79 11.86
N VAL A 48 4.77 15.15 11.18
CA VAL A 48 6.17 15.12 11.65
C VAL A 48 6.80 16.52 11.59
N GLY A 49 6.32 17.37 10.67
CA GLY A 49 6.69 18.79 10.58
C GLY A 49 7.97 19.05 9.76
N TYR A 50 8.51 18.05 9.08
CA TYR A 50 9.62 18.22 8.16
C TYR A 50 9.72 17.06 7.14
N LYS A 51 10.30 17.33 5.96
CA LYS A 51 10.54 16.31 4.93
C LYS A 51 11.35 15.14 5.46
N VAL A 52 10.72 13.97 5.55
CA VAL A 52 11.35 12.70 6.00
C VAL A 52 11.89 11.91 4.81
N LEU A 53 11.04 11.66 3.82
CA LEU A 53 11.32 10.75 2.70
C LEU A 53 11.78 11.53 1.46
N TYR A 54 12.72 10.98 0.69
CA TYR A 54 13.16 11.61 -0.56
C TYR A 54 12.16 11.32 -1.68
N GLY A 55 11.54 10.14 -1.70
CA GLY A 55 10.50 9.76 -2.68
C GLY A 55 9.20 10.58 -2.62
N MET A 56 9.12 11.56 -1.72
CA MET A 56 7.95 12.41 -1.55
C MET A 56 8.32 13.89 -1.61
N GLU A 57 7.41 14.72 -2.09
CA GLU A 57 7.54 16.18 -2.02
C GLU A 57 6.59 16.76 -0.97
N GLU A 58 7.16 17.49 -0.01
CA GLU A 58 6.44 18.16 1.07
C GLU A 58 6.58 19.67 0.92
N PHE A 59 5.45 20.37 1.03
CA PHE A 59 5.39 21.83 0.99
C PHE A 59 4.87 22.36 2.31
N ASP A 60 5.31 23.57 2.68
CA ASP A 60 4.81 24.27 3.86
C ASP A 60 3.28 24.37 3.83
N GLY A 61 2.64 23.98 4.94
CA GLY A 61 1.18 23.99 5.07
C GLY A 61 0.45 22.79 4.45
N ALA A 62 1.17 21.85 3.82
CA ALA A 62 0.59 20.63 3.26
C ALA A 62 1.42 19.40 3.63
N PRO A 63 1.48 19.03 4.93
CA PRO A 63 2.27 17.90 5.37
C PRO A 63 1.84 16.60 4.69
N ILE A 64 2.80 15.73 4.45
CA ILE A 64 2.57 14.42 3.82
C ILE A 64 2.98 13.26 4.71
N VAL A 65 3.83 13.52 5.71
CA VAL A 65 4.31 12.51 6.65
C VAL A 65 3.78 12.83 8.03
N TYR A 66 3.06 11.86 8.59
CA TYR A 66 2.44 11.93 9.90
C TYR A 66 2.96 10.80 10.79
N GLU A 67 2.80 10.96 12.08
CA GLU A 67 3.15 9.98 13.09
C GLU A 67 2.01 9.83 14.10
N ALA A 68 1.74 8.59 14.51
CA ALA A 68 0.79 8.27 15.58
C ALA A 68 1.46 7.37 16.63
N GLU A 69 1.08 7.57 17.89
CA GLU A 69 1.41 6.66 19.00
C GLU A 69 0.34 5.56 19.07
N LEU A 70 0.75 4.30 19.02
CA LEU A 70 -0.13 3.14 19.03
C LEU A 70 0.55 1.96 19.72
N ALA A 71 -0.13 1.31 20.67
CA ALA A 71 0.37 0.13 21.38
C ALA A 71 1.79 0.31 21.99
N GLY A 72 2.12 1.53 22.46
CA GLY A 72 3.43 1.85 23.03
C GLY A 72 4.56 2.00 22.01
N GLY A 73 4.26 2.00 20.71
CA GLY A 73 5.18 2.30 19.62
C GLY A 73 4.65 3.39 18.69
N LYS A 74 5.48 3.76 17.70
CA LYS A 74 5.14 4.79 16.71
C LYS A 74 4.86 4.19 15.34
N VAL A 75 3.82 4.71 14.69
CA VAL A 75 3.43 4.39 13.31
C VAL A 75 3.70 5.59 12.43
N GLY A 76 4.47 5.40 11.34
CA GLY A 76 4.63 6.40 10.29
C GLY A 76 3.52 6.31 9.27
N ILE A 77 2.88 7.42 8.90
CA ILE A 77 1.84 7.46 7.86
C ILE A 77 2.29 8.39 6.75
N VAL A 78 2.54 7.83 5.57
CA VAL A 78 2.90 8.56 4.36
C VAL A 78 1.65 8.72 3.52
N THR A 79 1.09 9.93 3.55
CA THR A 79 -0.14 10.29 2.84
C THR A 79 0.13 10.71 1.40
N ARG A 80 -0.89 10.64 0.55
CA ARG A 80 -0.85 11.13 -0.83
C ARG A 80 0.34 10.58 -1.63
N CYS A 81 0.65 9.30 -1.44
CA CYS A 81 1.59 8.61 -2.30
C CYS A 81 1.02 8.61 -3.73
N ASN A 82 1.88 8.89 -4.70
CA ASN A 82 1.56 8.75 -6.11
C ASN A 82 1.44 7.26 -6.46
N TRP A 83 0.57 6.97 -7.42
CA TRP A 83 0.44 5.64 -7.98
C TRP A 83 1.70 5.25 -8.76
N GLY A 84 2.09 3.98 -8.66
CA GLY A 84 3.16 3.41 -9.47
C GLY A 84 4.25 2.68 -8.67
N GLY A 85 4.72 1.58 -9.25
CA GLY A 85 5.81 0.78 -8.73
C GLY A 85 7.10 1.54 -8.41
N PRO A 86 7.56 2.51 -9.24
CA PRO A 86 8.80 3.24 -8.97
C PRO A 86 8.77 4.01 -7.65
N GLN A 87 7.67 4.69 -7.33
CA GLN A 87 7.57 5.40 -6.06
C GLN A 87 7.45 4.41 -4.88
N ALA A 88 6.62 3.38 -5.01
CA ALA A 88 6.49 2.34 -3.98
C ALA A 88 7.86 1.74 -3.64
N ALA A 89 8.69 1.44 -4.64
CA ALA A 89 10.04 0.91 -4.44
C ALA A 89 10.96 1.86 -3.67
N ILE A 90 10.97 3.15 -4.05
CA ILE A 90 11.74 4.18 -3.34
C ILE A 90 11.32 4.23 -1.87
N LEU A 91 10.01 4.35 -1.60
CA LEU A 91 9.51 4.50 -0.25
C LEU A 91 9.78 3.25 0.62
N VAL A 92 9.62 2.04 0.07
CA VAL A 92 9.91 0.80 0.81
C VAL A 92 11.38 0.71 1.17
N GLU A 93 12.30 0.97 0.24
CA GLU A 93 13.74 0.94 0.54
C GLU A 93 14.14 2.02 1.56
N GLU A 94 13.54 3.20 1.47
CA GLU A 94 13.74 4.31 2.41
C GLU A 94 13.25 3.98 3.82
N LEU A 95 12.06 3.37 3.93
CA LEU A 95 11.49 2.92 5.20
C LEU A 95 12.30 1.76 5.81
N ALA A 96 12.83 0.85 4.99
CA ALA A 96 13.74 -0.21 5.44
C ALA A 96 15.00 0.36 6.10
N GLU A 97 15.59 1.38 5.49
CA GLU A 97 16.76 2.06 6.06
C GLU A 97 16.43 2.79 7.38
N LEU A 98 15.19 3.25 7.54
CA LEU A 98 14.69 3.82 8.79
C LEU A 98 14.37 2.77 9.86
N GLY A 99 14.53 1.48 9.57
CA GLY A 99 14.29 0.39 10.52
C GLY A 99 12.83 -0.06 10.60
N VAL A 100 11.99 0.31 9.63
CA VAL A 100 10.61 -0.20 9.56
C VAL A 100 10.63 -1.70 9.27
N GLU A 101 9.85 -2.44 10.04
CA GLU A 101 9.72 -3.90 9.97
C GLU A 101 8.43 -4.33 9.22
N TRP A 102 7.38 -3.50 9.27
CA TRP A 102 6.08 -3.74 8.64
C TRP A 102 5.58 -2.57 7.80
N ILE A 103 5.05 -2.86 6.62
CA ILE A 103 4.40 -1.86 5.75
C ILE A 103 2.98 -2.28 5.37
N ILE A 104 2.01 -1.39 5.63
CA ILE A 104 0.66 -1.51 5.07
C ILE A 104 0.58 -0.61 3.82
N GLY A 105 0.36 -1.21 2.65
CA GLY A 105 -0.11 -0.47 1.48
C GLY A 105 -1.60 -0.19 1.60
N TYR A 106 -2.00 1.06 1.44
CA TYR A 106 -3.38 1.51 1.53
C TYR A 106 -3.80 2.13 0.20
N GLY A 107 -4.85 1.61 -0.45
CA GLY A 107 -5.18 2.06 -1.81
C GLY A 107 -6.57 1.71 -2.31
N ALA A 108 -6.75 1.85 -3.62
CA ALA A 108 -7.91 1.39 -4.37
C ALA A 108 -7.44 0.49 -5.52
N ALA A 109 -8.37 -0.29 -6.07
CA ALA A 109 -8.11 -1.16 -7.21
C ALA A 109 -9.34 -1.23 -8.13
N GLY A 110 -9.08 -1.51 -9.41
CA GLY A 110 -10.10 -1.91 -10.36
C GLY A 110 -10.37 -3.41 -10.23
N SER A 111 -11.63 -3.82 -10.19
CA SER A 111 -12.01 -5.23 -10.26
C SER A 111 -11.98 -5.71 -11.71
N ILE A 112 -11.27 -6.81 -11.97
CA ILE A 112 -11.29 -7.50 -13.28
C ILE A 112 -12.04 -8.84 -13.20
N ASP A 113 -12.67 -9.14 -12.06
CA ASP A 113 -13.48 -10.33 -11.81
C ASP A 113 -14.93 -9.95 -11.51
N LYS A 114 -15.87 -10.50 -12.30
CA LYS A 114 -17.32 -10.27 -12.18
C LYS A 114 -17.90 -10.64 -10.80
N ARG A 115 -17.20 -11.47 -10.03
CA ARG A 115 -17.61 -11.89 -8.68
C ARG A 115 -17.27 -10.85 -7.61
N ILE A 116 -16.43 -9.86 -7.93
CA ILE A 116 -15.97 -8.83 -7.00
C ILE A 116 -16.61 -7.51 -7.41
N ALA A 117 -17.64 -7.12 -6.66
CA ALA A 117 -18.38 -5.90 -6.90
C ALA A 117 -17.61 -4.65 -6.47
N LYS A 118 -17.96 -3.52 -7.07
CA LYS A 118 -17.53 -2.19 -6.65
C LYS A 118 -17.86 -1.94 -5.17
N GLY A 119 -16.99 -1.21 -4.48
CA GLY A 119 -17.12 -0.94 -3.04
C GLY A 119 -16.74 -2.10 -2.11
N LYS A 120 -16.33 -3.26 -2.65
CA LYS A 120 -15.82 -4.36 -1.82
C LYS A 120 -14.49 -3.98 -1.18
N GLN A 121 -14.29 -4.32 0.09
CA GLN A 121 -13.00 -4.19 0.76
C GLN A 121 -12.09 -5.38 0.42
N LEU A 122 -10.79 -5.15 0.35
CA LEU A 122 -9.83 -6.08 -0.22
C LEU A 122 -8.58 -6.21 0.65
N ILE A 123 -8.04 -7.43 0.72
CA ILE A 123 -6.67 -7.70 1.17
C ILE A 123 -5.98 -8.49 0.06
N ALA A 124 -4.87 -7.98 -0.47
CA ALA A 124 -4.13 -8.69 -1.52
C ALA A 124 -3.27 -9.79 -0.90
N SER A 125 -3.76 -11.03 -0.84
CA SER A 125 -2.98 -12.16 -0.32
C SER A 125 -1.89 -12.62 -1.31
N ARG A 126 -2.06 -12.29 -2.60
CA ARG A 126 -1.11 -12.57 -3.68
C ARG A 126 -1.05 -11.42 -4.68
N THR A 127 0.05 -11.32 -5.43
CA THR A 127 0.20 -10.40 -6.56
C THR A 127 1.00 -11.02 -7.70
N LEU A 128 0.58 -10.80 -8.95
CA LEU A 128 1.37 -11.11 -10.14
C LEU A 128 2.49 -10.08 -10.33
N LEU A 129 3.65 -10.50 -10.84
CA LEU A 129 4.76 -9.60 -11.15
C LEU A 129 4.59 -9.08 -12.58
N SER A 130 3.61 -8.20 -12.79
CA SER A 130 3.17 -7.74 -14.10
C SER A 130 3.73 -6.36 -14.52
N ASP A 131 4.50 -5.69 -13.66
CA ASP A 131 5.09 -4.37 -13.92
C ASP A 131 6.62 -4.42 -14.09
N GLY A 132 7.19 -3.31 -14.57
CA GLY A 132 8.64 -3.19 -14.75
C GLY A 132 9.43 -3.11 -13.45
N THR A 133 8.85 -2.54 -12.39
CA THR A 133 9.54 -2.30 -11.13
C THR A 133 9.68 -3.59 -10.33
N SER A 134 8.62 -4.35 -10.10
CA SER A 134 8.72 -5.63 -9.35
C SER A 134 9.71 -6.60 -10.01
N ARG A 135 9.72 -6.67 -11.34
CA ARG A 135 10.65 -7.52 -12.13
C ARG A 135 12.11 -7.08 -12.02
N ALA A 136 12.38 -5.81 -11.71
CA ALA A 136 13.74 -5.35 -11.44
C ALA A 136 14.30 -5.90 -10.11
N TYR A 137 13.42 -6.33 -9.19
CA TYR A 137 13.77 -6.93 -7.91
C TYR A 137 13.67 -8.46 -7.92
N ARG A 138 12.71 -9.04 -8.66
CA ARG A 138 12.34 -10.46 -8.63
C ARG A 138 11.94 -10.96 -10.03
N LYS A 139 12.90 -11.06 -10.95
CA LYS A 139 12.62 -11.34 -12.37
C LYS A 139 12.01 -12.72 -12.66
N ASP A 140 12.42 -13.73 -11.91
CA ASP A 140 12.15 -15.14 -12.23
C ASP A 140 10.90 -15.71 -11.54
N GLU A 141 10.20 -14.91 -10.73
CA GLU A 141 9.02 -15.32 -9.99
C GLU A 141 7.74 -14.81 -10.72
N PRO A 142 6.76 -15.68 -11.02
CA PRO A 142 5.54 -15.26 -11.71
C PRO A 142 4.56 -14.49 -10.81
N TYR A 143 4.59 -14.77 -9.50
CA TYR A 143 3.77 -14.12 -8.48
C TYR A 143 4.51 -14.10 -7.15
N LEU A 144 4.04 -13.24 -6.24
CA LEU A 144 4.45 -13.20 -4.85
C LEU A 144 3.24 -13.28 -3.92
N GLU A 145 3.45 -13.90 -2.76
CA GLU A 145 2.47 -13.95 -1.68
C GLU A 145 2.80 -12.92 -0.61
N CYS A 146 1.74 -12.37 -0.01
CA CYS A 146 1.84 -11.60 1.23
C CYS A 146 2.56 -12.42 2.31
N ASP A 147 3.25 -11.76 3.24
CA ASP A 147 3.78 -12.46 4.41
C ASP A 147 2.65 -13.18 5.16
N ALA A 148 2.78 -14.49 5.36
CA ALA A 148 1.69 -15.31 5.90
C ALA A 148 1.32 -14.93 7.35
N GLY A 149 2.31 -14.46 8.13
CA GLY A 149 2.06 -13.96 9.48
C GLY A 149 1.28 -12.66 9.44
N PHE A 150 1.70 -11.72 8.59
CA PHE A 150 1.06 -10.42 8.49
C PHE A 150 -0.34 -10.49 7.85
N LEU A 151 -0.53 -11.38 6.86
CA LEU A 151 -1.84 -11.69 6.29
C LEU A 151 -2.79 -12.23 7.37
N ARG A 152 -2.32 -13.14 8.22
CA ARG A 152 -3.12 -13.66 9.34
C ARG A 152 -3.54 -12.54 10.29
N THR A 153 -2.60 -11.68 10.69
CA THR A 153 -2.92 -10.50 11.52
C THR A 153 -3.99 -9.62 10.84
N ALA A 154 -3.89 -9.43 9.51
CA ALA A 154 -4.87 -8.66 8.75
C ALA A 154 -6.27 -9.29 8.77
N LEU A 155 -6.37 -10.61 8.59
CA LEU A 155 -7.63 -11.33 8.63
C LEU A 155 -8.25 -11.35 10.04
N GLU A 156 -7.44 -11.53 11.08
CA GLU A 156 -7.91 -11.45 12.47
C GLU A 156 -8.42 -10.03 12.82
N ALA A 157 -7.81 -8.98 12.25
CA ALA A 157 -8.28 -7.61 12.40
C ALA A 157 -9.63 -7.38 11.74
N VAL A 158 -9.86 -7.99 10.57
CA VAL A 158 -11.15 -7.97 9.87
C VAL A 158 -12.23 -8.66 10.71
N GLU A 159 -11.94 -9.85 11.25
CA GLU A 159 -12.86 -10.59 12.12
C GLU A 159 -13.22 -9.79 13.38
N ALA A 160 -12.23 -9.16 14.03
CA ALA A 160 -12.44 -8.37 15.24
C ALA A 160 -13.30 -7.13 15.03
N ASN A 161 -13.33 -6.59 13.81
CA ASN A 161 -14.22 -5.48 13.42
C ASN A 161 -15.60 -5.94 12.94
N GLY A 162 -15.86 -7.26 12.89
CA GLY A 162 -17.11 -7.82 12.36
C GLY A 162 -17.25 -7.66 10.84
N LEU A 163 -16.14 -7.52 10.12
CA LEU A 163 -16.10 -7.22 8.68
C LEU A 163 -15.83 -8.44 7.79
N THR A 164 -15.89 -9.66 8.32
CA THR A 164 -15.56 -10.91 7.59
C THR A 164 -16.41 -11.11 6.33
N GLY A 165 -17.65 -10.60 6.30
CA GLY A 165 -18.51 -10.62 5.11
C GLY A 165 -18.17 -9.54 4.07
N ASP A 166 -17.44 -8.50 4.47
CA ASP A 166 -17.24 -7.27 3.70
C ASP A 166 -15.86 -7.19 3.04
N VAL A 167 -14.88 -7.93 3.57
CA VAL A 167 -13.51 -7.99 3.07
C VAL A 167 -13.26 -9.28 2.29
N ARG A 168 -12.57 -9.19 1.16
CA ARG A 168 -12.19 -10.33 0.32
C ARG A 168 -10.67 -10.40 0.15
N GLU A 169 -10.12 -11.59 0.32
CA GLU A 169 -8.76 -11.89 -0.13
C GLU A 169 -8.71 -11.99 -1.65
N THR A 170 -7.69 -11.42 -2.27
CA THR A 170 -7.60 -11.28 -3.73
C THR A 170 -6.19 -11.48 -4.27
N THR A 171 -6.09 -11.93 -5.52
CA THR A 171 -4.85 -11.86 -6.30
C THR A 171 -4.80 -10.56 -7.09
N ALA A 172 -3.81 -9.70 -6.79
CA ALA A 172 -3.59 -8.46 -7.51
C ALA A 172 -2.72 -8.63 -8.76
N ALA A 173 -2.85 -7.70 -9.69
CA ALA A 173 -1.84 -7.40 -10.69
C ALA A 173 -1.54 -5.90 -10.67
N THR A 174 -0.32 -5.53 -11.04
CA THR A 174 0.09 -4.13 -11.16
C THR A 174 0.25 -3.74 -12.62
N ILE A 175 -0.31 -2.60 -13.00
CA ILE A 175 -0.10 -1.99 -14.31
C ILE A 175 0.70 -0.69 -14.17
N ASP A 176 1.63 -0.46 -15.11
CA ASP A 176 2.46 0.76 -15.11
C ASP A 176 1.79 1.95 -15.82
N ALA A 177 0.82 1.68 -16.70
CA ALA A 177 0.25 2.68 -17.59
C ALA A 177 -1.27 2.54 -17.65
N LEU A 178 -1.98 3.28 -16.79
CA LEU A 178 -3.44 3.25 -16.67
C LEU A 178 -4.16 3.38 -18.03
N TYR A 179 -3.76 4.34 -18.88
CA TYR A 179 -4.37 4.55 -20.21
C TYR A 179 -3.94 3.52 -21.27
N ARG A 180 -3.12 2.54 -20.91
CA ARG A 180 -2.73 1.39 -21.76
C ARG A 180 -3.28 0.07 -21.22
N GLU A 181 -4.21 0.13 -20.29
CA GLU A 181 -5.02 -1.00 -19.85
C GLU A 181 -6.01 -1.40 -20.97
N THR A 182 -5.57 -2.27 -21.88
CA THR A 182 -6.42 -2.76 -22.97
C THR A 182 -7.22 -4.00 -22.53
N LYS A 183 -8.28 -4.33 -23.28
CA LYS A 183 -9.06 -5.55 -23.04
C LYS A 183 -8.20 -6.81 -23.10
N GLU A 184 -7.24 -6.84 -24.01
CA GLU A 184 -6.29 -7.95 -24.17
C GLU A 184 -5.39 -8.09 -22.94
N LEU A 185 -4.87 -6.98 -22.40
CA LEU A 185 -4.07 -7.00 -21.18
C LEU A 185 -4.91 -7.47 -19.98
N VAL A 186 -6.12 -6.95 -19.80
CA VAL A 186 -7.01 -7.36 -18.71
C VAL A 186 -7.33 -8.85 -18.80
N GLU A 187 -7.60 -9.38 -19.99
CA GLU A 187 -7.88 -10.80 -20.19
C GLU A 187 -6.63 -11.67 -19.96
N GLU A 188 -5.44 -11.19 -20.33
CA GLU A 188 -4.17 -11.87 -20.02
C GLU A 188 -3.96 -11.96 -18.50
N LEU A 189 -4.12 -10.86 -17.77
CA LEU A 189 -3.96 -10.82 -16.31
C LEU A 189 -5.01 -11.71 -15.62
N ARG A 190 -6.26 -11.65 -16.06
CA ARG A 190 -7.34 -12.51 -15.58
C ARG A 190 -7.03 -13.98 -15.81
N SER A 191 -6.55 -14.33 -17.00
CA SER A 191 -6.14 -15.70 -17.37
C SER A 191 -4.95 -16.19 -16.53
N ALA A 192 -4.08 -15.28 -16.12
CA ALA A 192 -2.98 -15.56 -15.18
C ALA A 192 -3.43 -15.63 -13.71
N GLY A 193 -4.72 -15.41 -13.42
CA GLY A 193 -5.33 -15.57 -12.11
C GLY A 193 -5.46 -14.27 -11.30
N ALA A 194 -5.21 -13.10 -11.89
CA ALA A 194 -5.50 -11.83 -11.22
C ALA A 194 -7.01 -11.57 -11.14
N GLU A 195 -7.43 -11.03 -10.01
CA GLU A 195 -8.81 -10.66 -9.69
C GLU A 195 -8.99 -9.14 -9.63
N ILE A 196 -7.91 -8.40 -9.33
CA ILE A 196 -7.89 -6.93 -9.29
C ILE A 196 -6.64 -6.38 -9.99
N VAL A 197 -6.72 -5.11 -10.37
CA VAL A 197 -5.60 -4.33 -10.90
C VAL A 197 -5.40 -3.04 -10.08
N ASN A 198 -4.15 -2.72 -9.76
CA ASN A 198 -3.74 -1.42 -9.23
C ASN A 198 -2.36 -1.04 -9.75
N MET A 199 -1.65 -0.10 -9.13
CA MET A 199 -0.39 0.40 -9.66
C MET A 199 0.81 0.19 -8.70
N GLU A 200 0.64 -0.50 -7.57
CA GLU A 200 1.67 -0.53 -6.50
C GLU A 200 1.92 -1.89 -5.84
N THR A 201 0.95 -2.82 -5.81
CA THR A 201 1.04 -4.01 -4.92
C THR A 201 2.22 -4.92 -5.26
N SER A 202 2.49 -5.20 -6.53
CA SER A 202 3.61 -6.06 -6.93
C SER A 202 4.97 -5.48 -6.53
N ALA A 203 5.20 -4.18 -6.76
CA ALA A 203 6.40 -3.48 -6.35
C ALA A 203 6.52 -3.42 -4.83
N LEU A 204 5.43 -3.12 -4.12
CA LEU A 204 5.37 -3.15 -2.66
C LEU A 204 5.87 -4.49 -2.12
N TYR A 205 5.37 -5.62 -2.65
CA TYR A 205 5.73 -6.95 -2.15
C TYR A 205 7.13 -7.37 -2.58
N ALA A 206 7.51 -7.14 -3.84
CA ALA A 206 8.81 -7.53 -4.37
C ALA A 206 9.96 -6.81 -3.66
N VAL A 207 9.82 -5.50 -3.43
CA VAL A 207 10.84 -4.69 -2.76
C VAL A 207 10.87 -5.00 -1.27
N SER A 208 9.70 -5.12 -0.61
CA SER A 208 9.64 -5.48 0.82
C SER A 208 10.33 -6.81 1.07
N ARG A 209 10.13 -7.81 0.21
CA ARG A 209 10.80 -9.11 0.31
C ARG A 209 12.32 -9.00 0.22
N VAL A 210 12.85 -8.14 -0.65
CA VAL A 210 14.29 -7.91 -0.78
C VAL A 210 14.85 -7.16 0.43
N CYS A 211 14.08 -6.23 0.98
CA CYS A 211 14.44 -5.44 2.16
C CYS A 211 14.24 -6.16 3.50
N GLY A 212 13.61 -7.34 3.52
CA GLY A 212 13.27 -8.06 4.74
C GLY A 212 12.11 -7.43 5.53
N ILE A 213 11.27 -6.62 4.88
CA ILE A 213 10.06 -6.03 5.43
C ILE A 213 8.87 -6.96 5.18
N LYS A 214 7.99 -7.09 6.18
CA LYS A 214 6.68 -7.73 6.02
C LYS A 214 5.69 -6.72 5.48
N SER A 215 5.02 -7.03 4.39
CA SER A 215 4.07 -6.10 3.76
C SER A 215 2.72 -6.74 3.48
N VAL A 216 1.65 -5.96 3.62
CA VAL A 216 0.29 -6.30 3.22
C VAL A 216 -0.33 -5.10 2.49
N TRP A 217 -1.12 -5.34 1.44
CA TRP A 217 -1.92 -4.31 0.79
C TRP A 217 -3.39 -4.48 1.16
N ILE A 218 -4.02 -3.40 1.60
CA ILE A 218 -5.41 -3.32 2.05
C ILE A 218 -6.06 -2.15 1.32
N GLY A 219 -7.26 -2.36 0.78
CA GLY A 219 -7.93 -1.32 0.01
C GLY A 219 -9.35 -1.70 -0.35
N PHE A 220 -9.84 -1.16 -1.45
CA PHE A 220 -11.20 -1.41 -1.91
C PHE A 220 -11.35 -1.23 -3.42
N VAL A 221 -12.44 -1.77 -3.96
CA VAL A 221 -12.77 -1.63 -5.38
C VAL A 221 -13.36 -0.25 -5.66
N SER A 222 -12.68 0.56 -6.47
CA SER A 222 -13.18 1.87 -6.95
C SER A 222 -14.04 1.76 -8.21
N ASP A 223 -13.69 0.83 -9.08
CA ASP A 223 -14.21 0.69 -10.45
C ASP A 223 -14.12 -0.77 -10.90
N CYS A 224 -14.87 -1.14 -11.93
CA CYS A 224 -14.96 -2.50 -12.47
C CYS A 224 -14.72 -2.51 -13.98
N LEU A 225 -13.84 -3.39 -14.45
CA LEU A 225 -13.40 -3.55 -15.84
C LEU A 225 -13.98 -4.83 -16.46
N VAL A 226 -15.24 -5.12 -16.13
CA VAL A 226 -15.89 -6.40 -16.41
C VAL A 226 -16.94 -6.34 -17.51
N ASP A 227 -17.41 -5.13 -17.83
CA ASP A 227 -18.41 -4.85 -18.85
C ASP A 227 -17.84 -3.88 -19.92
N ASP A 228 -18.46 -3.85 -21.10
CA ASP A 228 -17.99 -3.05 -22.25
C ASP A 228 -18.31 -1.55 -22.12
N ASP A 229 -19.25 -1.20 -21.23
CA ASP A 229 -19.63 0.18 -20.93
C ASP A 229 -18.71 0.78 -19.85
N TRP A 230 -18.37 2.06 -19.99
CA TRP A 230 -17.53 2.75 -19.01
C TRP A 230 -18.24 2.86 -17.66
N ASP A 231 -17.54 2.45 -16.62
CA ASP A 231 -18.08 2.38 -15.26
C ASP A 231 -18.26 3.78 -14.65
N ASP A 232 -19.44 4.09 -14.13
CA ASP A 232 -19.65 5.34 -13.41
C ASP A 232 -18.96 5.25 -12.03
N TRP A 233 -18.20 6.24 -11.61
CA TRP A 233 -17.41 6.16 -10.37
C TRP A 233 -18.29 6.37 -9.11
N HIS A 234 -19.56 5.95 -9.17
CA HIS A 234 -20.54 6.10 -8.11
C HIS A 234 -20.31 5.09 -6.98
N VAL A 235 -19.32 5.41 -6.15
CA VAL A 235 -19.16 4.86 -4.79
C VAL A 235 -18.86 5.95 -3.79
N ASN A 236 -19.24 5.70 -2.54
CA ASN A 236 -18.85 6.55 -1.43
C ASN A 236 -17.39 6.27 -1.04
N LEU A 237 -16.44 6.87 -1.76
CA LEU A 237 -15.00 6.68 -1.53
C LEU A 237 -14.59 7.03 -0.09
N SER A 238 -15.25 7.99 0.56
CA SER A 238 -14.97 8.38 1.94
C SER A 238 -15.38 7.31 2.94
N GLU A 239 -16.54 6.67 2.75
CA GLU A 239 -17.01 5.58 3.60
C GLU A 239 -16.13 4.32 3.44
N LEU A 240 -15.72 4.03 2.21
CA LEU A 240 -14.77 2.95 1.93
C LEU A 240 -13.42 3.24 2.58
N ALA A 241 -12.90 4.46 2.44
CA ALA A 241 -11.66 4.90 3.09
C ALA A 241 -11.75 4.83 4.62
N ALA A 242 -12.89 5.17 5.22
CA ALA A 242 -13.10 5.07 6.67
C ALA A 242 -13.08 3.60 7.12
N THR A 243 -13.70 2.70 6.36
CA THR A 243 -13.67 1.27 6.66
C THR A 243 -12.26 0.68 6.53
N THR A 244 -11.54 0.99 5.44
CA THR A 244 -10.15 0.56 5.27
C THR A 244 -9.26 1.12 6.39
N SER A 245 -9.47 2.37 6.81
CA SER A 245 -8.67 2.98 7.88
C SER A 245 -8.89 2.29 9.23
N ARG A 246 -10.12 1.88 9.54
CA ARG A 246 -10.41 1.07 10.74
C ARG A 246 -9.73 -0.29 10.70
N ILE A 247 -9.72 -0.95 9.54
CA ILE A 247 -9.00 -2.22 9.35
C ILE A 247 -7.51 -1.98 9.60
N CYS A 248 -6.89 -1.01 8.91
CA CYS A 248 -5.47 -0.71 9.06
C CYS A 248 -5.08 -0.35 10.49
N LEU A 249 -5.91 0.38 11.22
CA LEU A 249 -5.69 0.71 12.64
C LEU A 249 -5.63 -0.56 13.49
N GLU A 250 -6.58 -1.47 13.32
CA GLU A 250 -6.60 -2.73 14.08
C GLU A 250 -5.43 -3.65 13.68
N VAL A 251 -5.06 -3.70 12.39
CA VAL A 251 -3.85 -4.41 11.93
C VAL A 251 -2.60 -3.84 12.59
N ALA A 252 -2.44 -2.52 12.58
CA ALA A 252 -1.29 -1.86 13.17
C ALA A 252 -1.21 -2.12 14.68
N ARG A 253 -2.34 -2.01 15.39
CA ARG A 253 -2.43 -2.27 16.83
C ARG A 253 -2.00 -3.70 17.16
N ARG A 254 -2.58 -4.69 16.49
CA ARG A 254 -2.24 -6.12 16.68
C ARG A 254 -0.79 -6.44 16.33
N THR A 255 -0.22 -5.76 15.34
CA THR A 255 1.17 -5.98 14.91
C THR A 255 2.16 -5.45 15.95
N LEU A 256 1.86 -4.30 16.54
CA LEU A 256 2.74 -3.66 17.53
C LEU A 256 2.60 -4.25 18.94
N ASP A 257 1.47 -4.91 19.25
CA ASP A 257 1.26 -5.66 20.49
C ASP A 257 2.05 -6.99 20.56
N GLN A 258 2.69 -7.43 19.46
CA GLN A 258 3.51 -8.66 19.37
C GLN A 258 4.99 -8.43 19.71
#